data_AF-A0A7C6N7N9-F1
#
_entry.id   AF-A0A7C6N7N9-F1
#
_cell.length_a   1.000
_cell.length_b   1.000
_cell.length_c   1.000
_cell.angle_alpha   90.00
_cell.angle_beta   90.00
_cell.angle_gamma   90.00
#
_symmetry.space_group_name_H-M   'P 1'
#
loop_
_entity.id
_entity.type
_entity.pdbx_description
1 polymer ?
#
loop_
_entity_poly.entity_id
_entity_poly.type
_entity_poly.pdbx_seq_one_letter_code
_entity_poly.pdbx_strand_id
1 'polypeptide(L)'
;MSDIPVKEIGELMDELASKVPHLLREIMAAFYSVEAATNIGAAVGAFYKKLLDSGISQEDAMRMTQDYLNTFKDVAKFQGNFEQKGKDS
;
A
#
# COMPACT_ATOMS: atom_id res chain seq x y z
N MET A 1 39.95 12.29 19.67
CA MET A 1 38.52 12.03 19.43
C MET A 1 38.42 11.70 17.95
N SER A 2 37.86 10.55 17.57
CA SER A 2 37.63 10.26 16.16
C SER A 2 36.57 11.24 15.66
N ASP A 3 36.93 12.10 14.72
CA ASP A 3 35.97 12.98 14.08
C ASP A 3 34.91 12.12 13.38
N ILE A 4 33.64 12.36 13.74
CA ILE A 4 32.52 11.69 13.08
C ILE A 4 32.48 12.22 11.65
N PRO A 5 32.49 11.37 10.61
CA PRO A 5 32.54 11.81 9.22
C PRO A 5 31.16 12.27 8.74
N VAL A 6 30.71 13.41 9.25
CA VAL A 6 29.37 13.96 8.99
C VAL A 6 29.10 14.14 7.49
N LYS A 7 30.13 14.49 6.70
CA LYS A 7 30.02 14.66 5.25
C LYS A 7 29.70 13.35 4.53
N GLU A 8 30.45 12.29 4.83
CA GLU A 8 30.26 10.96 4.21
C GLU A 8 28.93 10.34 4.64
N ILE A 9 28.49 10.59 5.89
CA ILE A 9 27.16 10.20 6.36
C ILE A 9 26.08 10.97 5.59
N GLY A 10 26.26 12.27 5.35
CA GLY A 10 25.34 13.09 4.55
C GLY A 10 25.21 12.55 3.12
N GLU A 11 26.34 12.29 2.46
CA GLU A 11 26.36 11.74 1.09
C GLU A 11 25.69 10.36 1.01
N LEU A 12 25.90 9.49 2.00
CA LEU A 12 25.20 8.20 2.09
C LEU A 12 23.68 8.36 2.29
N MET A 13 23.26 9.32 3.12
CA MET A 13 21.84 9.60 3.36
C MET A 13 21.17 10.19 2.12
N ASP A 14 21.86 11.07 1.38
CA ASP A 14 21.37 11.61 0.11
C ASP A 14 21.24 10.51 -0.95
N GLU A 15 22.22 9.61 -1.04
CA GLU A 15 22.15 8.46 -1.96
C GLU A 15 21.00 7.52 -1.58
N LEU A 16 20.81 7.23 -0.29
CA LEU A 16 19.69 6.41 0.19
C LEU A 16 18.35 7.08 -0.12
N ALA A 17 18.20 8.38 0.20
CA ALA A 17 17.00 9.15 -0.06
C ALA A 17 16.65 9.17 -1.55
N SER A 18 17.63 9.17 -2.45
CA SER A 18 17.40 9.07 -3.89
C SER A 18 16.81 7.73 -4.35
N LYS A 19 17.07 6.63 -3.62
CA LYS A 19 16.65 5.26 -3.97
C LYS A 19 15.33 4.84 -3.32
N VAL A 20 14.98 5.41 -2.18
CA VAL A 20 13.72 5.10 -1.46
C VAL A 20 12.47 5.28 -2.34
N PRO A 21 12.28 6.39 -3.10
CA PRO A 21 11.11 6.55 -3.95
C PRO A 21 10.96 5.47 -5.02
N HIS A 22 12.09 5.00 -5.57
CA HIS A 22 12.07 3.93 -6.57
C HIS A 22 11.64 2.60 -5.95
N LEU A 23 12.19 2.22 -4.79
CA LEU A 23 11.78 1.01 -4.07
C LEU A 23 10.29 1.02 -3.71
N LEU A 24 9.76 2.15 -3.26
CA LEU A 24 8.34 2.30 -2.97
C LEU A 24 7.48 2.09 -4.22
N ARG A 25 7.90 2.63 -5.37
CA ARG A 25 7.20 2.40 -6.66
C ARG A 25 7.23 0.95 -7.08
N GLU A 26 8.33 0.24 -6.90
CA GLU A 26 8.42 -1.18 -7.25
C GLU A 26 7.53 -2.04 -6.36
N ILE A 27 7.48 -1.77 -5.05
CA ILE A 27 6.54 -2.42 -4.13
C ILE A 27 5.10 -2.14 -4.57
N MET A 28 4.77 -0.90 -4.92
CA MET A 28 3.43 -0.54 -5.41
C MET A 28 3.10 -1.21 -6.75
N ALA A 29 4.06 -1.28 -7.68
CA ALA A 29 3.89 -1.98 -8.95
C ALA A 29 3.64 -3.48 -8.74
N ALA A 30 4.31 -4.10 -7.75
CA ALA A 30 4.03 -5.47 -7.34
C ALA A 30 2.61 -5.62 -6.74
N PHE A 31 2.15 -4.64 -5.95
CA PHE A 31 0.79 -4.59 -5.42
C PHE A 31 -0.30 -4.38 -6.50
N TYR A 32 0.02 -3.69 -7.59
CA TYR A 32 -0.87 -3.52 -8.75
C TYR A 32 -0.66 -4.57 -9.86
N SER A 33 0.21 -5.56 -9.64
CA SER A 33 0.41 -6.64 -10.59
C SER A 33 -0.88 -7.42 -10.82
N VAL A 34 -1.00 -8.04 -12.00
CA VAL A 34 -2.14 -8.91 -12.35
C VAL A 34 -2.31 -10.03 -11.31
N GLU A 35 -1.20 -10.54 -10.77
CA GLU A 35 -1.19 -11.56 -9.73
C GLU A 35 -1.76 -11.03 -8.40
N ALA A 36 -1.31 -9.87 -7.95
CA ALA A 36 -1.85 -9.24 -6.74
C ALA A 36 -3.34 -8.87 -6.91
N ALA A 37 -3.73 -8.33 -8.06
CA ALA A 37 -5.12 -8.06 -8.39
C ALA A 37 -5.98 -9.33 -8.39
N THR A 38 -5.44 -10.45 -8.89
CA THR A 38 -6.10 -11.76 -8.89
C THR A 38 -6.29 -12.27 -7.45
N ASN A 39 -5.26 -12.18 -6.62
CA ASN A 39 -5.32 -12.62 -5.22
C ASN A 39 -6.30 -11.77 -4.40
N ILE A 40 -6.31 -10.44 -4.58
CA ILE A 40 -7.26 -9.53 -3.95
C ILE A 40 -8.69 -9.84 -4.42
N GLY A 41 -8.90 -10.03 -5.72
CA GLY A 41 -10.20 -10.41 -6.28
C GLY A 41 -10.73 -11.73 -5.72
N ALA A 42 -9.87 -12.73 -5.60
CA ALA A 42 -10.22 -14.03 -5.01
C ALA A 42 -10.60 -13.89 -3.53
N ALA A 43 -9.84 -13.12 -2.74
CA ALA A 43 -10.11 -12.90 -1.33
C ALA A 43 -11.44 -12.16 -1.11
N VAL A 44 -11.70 -11.13 -1.90
CA VAL A 44 -12.95 -10.34 -1.86
C VAL A 44 -14.16 -11.19 -2.23
N GLY A 45 -14.05 -12.01 -3.29
CA GLY A 45 -15.11 -12.93 -3.69
C GLY A 45 -15.38 -14.02 -2.64
N ALA A 46 -14.32 -14.58 -2.04
CA ALA A 46 -14.44 -15.55 -0.96
C ALA A 46 -15.08 -14.94 0.30
N PHE A 47 -14.72 -13.71 0.65
CA PHE A 47 -15.32 -12.98 1.77
C PHE A 47 -16.82 -12.77 1.54
N TYR A 48 -17.21 -12.23 0.39
CA TYR A 48 -18.61 -12.04 0.03
C TYR A 48 -19.41 -13.34 0.11
N LYS A 49 -18.89 -14.42 -0.50
CA LYS A 49 -19.54 -15.73 -0.46
C LYS A 49 -19.75 -16.21 0.98
N LYS A 50 -18.74 -16.05 1.84
CA LYS A 50 -18.84 -16.48 3.24
C LYS A 50 -19.85 -15.67 4.05
N LEU A 51 -20.03 -14.39 3.75
CA LEU A 51 -21.10 -13.58 4.34
C LEU A 51 -22.47 -14.13 3.95
N LEU A 52 -22.69 -14.44 2.67
CA LEU A 52 -23.94 -15.07 2.21
C LEU A 52 -24.17 -16.44 2.88
N ASP A 53 -23.13 -17.28 2.93
CA ASP A 53 -23.19 -18.61 3.56
C ASP A 53 -23.51 -18.52 5.07
N SER A 54 -23.16 -17.40 5.71
CA SER A 54 -23.49 -17.12 7.12
C SER A 54 -24.92 -16.56 7.33
N GLY A 55 -25.71 -16.41 6.26
CA GLY A 55 -27.08 -15.92 6.32
C GLY A 55 -27.23 -14.40 6.28
N ILE A 56 -26.15 -13.66 5.96
CA ILE A 56 -26.23 -12.21 5.75
C ILE A 56 -26.95 -11.93 4.44
N SER A 57 -27.81 -10.91 4.44
CA SER A 57 -28.55 -10.50 3.25
C SER A 57 -27.60 -10.14 2.10
N GLN A 58 -28.04 -10.36 0.86
CA GLN A 58 -27.21 -10.06 -0.31
C GLN A 58 -26.75 -8.59 -0.35
N GLU A 59 -27.64 -7.69 0.06
CA GLU A 59 -27.39 -6.25 0.13
C GLU A 59 -26.35 -5.91 1.20
N ASP A 60 -26.52 -6.41 2.43
CA ASP A 60 -25.59 -6.14 3.52
C ASP A 60 -24.21 -6.77 3.25
N ALA A 61 -24.18 -7.99 2.69
CA ALA A 61 -22.94 -8.66 2.31
C ALA A 61 -22.17 -7.87 1.24
N MET A 62 -22.89 -7.30 0.26
CA MET A 62 -22.27 -6.48 -0.77
C MET A 62 -21.70 -5.19 -0.17
N ARG A 63 -22.45 -4.51 0.70
CA ARG A 63 -21.98 -3.31 1.41
C ARG A 63 -20.71 -3.59 2.22
N MET A 64 -20.72 -4.63 3.04
CA MET A 64 -19.56 -5.02 3.86
C MET A 64 -18.33 -5.37 3.00
N THR A 65 -18.54 -6.01 1.86
CA THR A 65 -17.46 -6.34 0.90
C THR A 65 -16.88 -5.07 0.27
N GLN A 66 -17.72 -4.09 -0.07
CA GLN A 66 -17.28 -2.80 -0.59
C GLN A 66 -16.50 -2.00 0.47
N ASP A 67 -16.95 -2.00 1.71
CA ASP A 67 -16.26 -1.35 2.84
C ASP A 67 -14.88 -1.96 3.09
N TYR A 68 -14.77 -3.30 3.01
CA TYR A 68 -13.51 -4.02 3.09
C TYR A 68 -12.54 -3.61 1.97
N LEU A 69 -13.03 -3.55 0.73
CA LEU A 69 -12.26 -3.04 -0.43
C LEU A 69 -11.82 -1.59 -0.28
N ASN A 70 -12.69 -0.73 0.26
CA ASN A 70 -12.36 0.68 0.47
C ASN A 70 -11.27 0.86 1.52
N THR A 71 -11.23 0.00 2.55
CA THR A 71 -10.13 -0.01 3.53
C THR A 71 -8.76 -0.22 2.84
N PHE A 72 -8.66 -1.13 1.87
CA PHE A 72 -7.43 -1.29 1.09
C PHE A 72 -7.08 -0.06 0.25
N LYS A 73 -8.08 0.59 -0.36
CA LYS A 73 -7.88 1.83 -1.12
C LYS A 73 -7.39 2.96 -0.24
N ASP A 74 -7.91 3.09 0.97
CA ASP A 74 -7.54 4.16 1.88
C ASP A 74 -6.12 3.97 2.43
N VAL A 75 -5.71 2.73 2.71
CA VAL A 75 -4.31 2.39 3.03
C VAL A 75 -3.38 2.74 1.86
N ALA A 76 -3.77 2.39 0.63
CA ALA A 76 -2.99 2.73 -0.57
C ALA A 76 -2.88 4.26 -0.80
N LYS A 77 -3.97 5.01 -0.55
CA LYS A 77 -3.98 6.47 -0.65
C LYS A 77 -3.15 7.15 0.44
N PHE A 78 -3.23 6.65 1.67
CA PHE A 78 -2.44 7.16 2.80
C PHE A 78 -0.94 7.10 2.48
N GLN A 79 -0.48 6.02 1.85
CA GLN A 79 0.89 5.88 1.38
C GLN A 79 1.25 6.88 0.27
N GLY A 80 0.34 7.19 -0.66
CA GLY A 80 0.56 8.19 -1.71
C GLY A 80 0.72 9.62 -1.20
N ASN A 81 0.08 9.97 -0.08
CA ASN A 81 0.23 11.30 0.54
C ASN A 81 1.60 11.53 1.18
N PHE A 82 2.34 10.47 1.53
CA PHE A 82 3.75 10.60 1.95
C PHE A 82 4.69 10.93 0.78
N GLU A 83 4.38 10.52 -0.46
CA GLU A 83 5.16 10.88 -1.65
C GLU A 83 4.99 12.35 -2.06
N GLN A 84 3.82 12.96 -1.84
CA GLN A 84 3.59 14.38 -2.18
C GLN A 84 4.28 15.34 -1.22
N LYS A 85 4.29 15.03 0.09
CA LYS A 85 4.83 15.94 1.11
C LYS A 85 6.37 16.09 1.07
N GLY A 86 7.08 15.16 0.41
CA GLY A 86 8.54 15.24 0.20
C GLY A 86 8.97 15.99 -1.06
N LYS A 87 8.04 16.47 -1.91
CA LYS A 87 8.34 17.24 -3.12
C LYS A 87 8.14 18.76 -2.97
N ASP A 88 7.47 19.19 -1.90
CA ASP A 88 7.13 20.60 -1.63
C ASP A 88 7.86 21.17 -0.39
N SER A 89 8.98 20.57 0.04
CA SER A 89 9.79 21.04 1.18
C SER A 89 11.27 21.06 0.84
#